data_AF-A0A961NXX4-F1
#
_entry.id   AF-A0A961NXX4-F1
#
_cell.length_a   1.000
_cell.length_b   1.000
_cell.length_c   1.000
_cell.angle_alpha   90.00
_cell.angle_beta   90.00
_cell.angle_gamma   90.00
#
_symmetry.space_group_name_H-M   'P 1'
#
loop_
_entity.id
_entity.type
_entity.pdbx_description
1 polymer ?
#
loop_
_entity_poly.entity_id
_entity_poly.type
_entity_poly.pdbx_seq_one_letter_code
_entity_poly.pdbx_strand_id
1 'polypeptide(L)'
;MTRSLPAFALLAFTGSALAHGGVTNPAVLERMEAMSTIAAEVKALSGMARGEVGFDAAEVARRMQAIAATGAMVPVLFEAPETDPKSEAVPTIWTSYPEFTRRAVAMVAAAEAGAGATDPVALQAALGALADTCRSCHASFKSP
;
A
#
# COMPACT_ATOMS: atom_id res chain seq x y z
N MET A 1 -58.22 -3.89 3.86
CA MET A 1 -57.59 -4.80 4.85
C MET A 1 -56.14 -5.01 4.43
N THR A 2 -55.25 -4.29 5.08
CA THR A 2 -53.79 -4.28 4.89
C THR A 2 -53.16 -5.56 5.45
N ARG A 3 -52.31 -6.24 4.66
CA ARG A 3 -51.40 -7.26 5.18
C ARG A 3 -49.97 -6.90 4.81
N SER A 4 -49.20 -6.66 5.86
CA SER A 4 -47.85 -6.10 5.90
C SER A 4 -46.80 -7.12 5.41
N LEU A 5 -45.83 -6.64 4.64
CA LEU A 5 -44.58 -7.34 4.33
C LEU A 5 -43.60 -7.16 5.50
N PRO A 6 -42.91 -8.21 5.99
CA PRO A 6 -41.83 -8.04 6.95
C PRO A 6 -40.60 -7.47 6.24
N ALA A 7 -40.23 -6.25 6.61
CA ALA A 7 -38.96 -5.63 6.25
C ALA A 7 -37.83 -6.36 7.00
N PHE A 8 -37.05 -7.17 6.28
CA PHE A 8 -35.79 -7.69 6.79
C PHE A 8 -34.76 -6.57 6.69
N ALA A 9 -34.54 -5.87 7.80
CA ALA A 9 -33.53 -4.83 7.91
C ALA A 9 -32.14 -5.47 7.78
N LEU A 10 -31.48 -5.27 6.63
CA LEU A 10 -30.03 -5.46 6.53
C LEU A 10 -29.34 -4.38 7.36
N LEU A 11 -28.91 -4.74 8.57
CA LEU A 11 -27.89 -4.00 9.29
C LEU A 11 -26.53 -4.30 8.65
N ALA A 12 -26.18 -3.54 7.61
CA ALA A 12 -24.80 -3.45 7.14
C ALA A 12 -24.03 -2.52 8.07
N PHE A 13 -23.45 -3.06 9.14
CA PHE A 13 -22.42 -2.34 9.89
C PHE A 13 -21.09 -2.55 9.17
N THR A 14 -20.84 -1.78 8.11
CA THR A 14 -19.50 -1.65 7.54
C THR A 14 -18.67 -0.78 8.47
N GLY A 15 -18.19 -1.37 9.57
CA GLY A 15 -17.12 -0.78 10.35
C GLY A 15 -15.86 -0.83 9.51
N SER A 16 -15.56 0.26 8.81
CA SER A 16 -14.21 0.51 8.30
C SER A 16 -13.30 0.50 9.52
N ALA A 17 -12.51 -0.56 9.67
CA ALA A 17 -11.48 -0.61 10.69
C ALA A 17 -10.63 0.66 10.55
N LEU A 18 -10.58 1.47 11.61
CA LEU A 18 -9.62 2.57 11.73
C LEU A 18 -8.23 1.93 11.80
N ALA A 19 -7.63 1.64 10.64
CA ALA A 19 -6.33 0.97 10.53
C ALA A 19 -5.22 1.69 11.30
N HIS A 20 -5.40 2.99 11.56
CA HIS A 20 -4.47 3.87 12.27
C HIS A 20 -5.08 4.47 13.55
N GLY A 21 -6.02 3.77 14.20
CA GLY A 21 -6.65 4.24 15.44
C GLY A 21 -5.63 4.67 16.50
N GLY A 22 -5.77 5.90 17.00
CA GLY A 22 -4.91 6.47 18.04
C GLY A 22 -3.66 7.19 17.55
N VAL A 23 -3.45 7.34 16.24
CA VAL A 23 -2.48 8.31 15.69
C VAL A 23 -3.05 9.72 15.86
N THR A 24 -2.25 10.62 16.42
CA THR A 24 -2.62 12.00 16.72
C THR A 24 -1.90 13.02 15.85
N ASN A 25 -0.71 12.70 15.36
CA ASN A 25 0.01 13.55 14.41
C ASN A 25 -0.54 13.37 12.99
N PRO A 26 -1.09 14.43 12.36
CA PRO A 26 -1.71 14.32 11.03
C PRO A 26 -0.72 13.93 9.92
N ALA A 27 0.53 14.39 9.98
CA ALA A 27 1.55 14.01 8.98
C ALA A 27 1.93 12.52 9.10
N VAL A 28 1.96 11.99 10.33
CA VAL A 28 2.17 10.57 10.56
C VAL A 28 0.97 9.75 10.09
N LEU A 29 -0.25 10.23 10.31
CA LEU A 29 -1.45 9.56 9.81
C LEU A 29 -1.43 9.48 8.27
N GLU A 30 -1.14 10.59 7.60
CA GLU A 30 -1.13 10.66 6.14
C GLU A 30 -0.12 9.68 5.52
N ARG A 31 1.10 9.60 6.05
CA ARG A 31 2.10 8.65 5.51
C ARG A 31 1.74 7.19 5.78
N MET A 32 1.05 6.89 6.89
CA MET A 32 0.55 5.55 7.19
C MET A 32 -0.61 5.16 6.26
N GLU A 33 -1.47 6.12 5.90
CA GLU A 33 -2.54 5.93 4.91
C GLU A 33 -1.99 5.67 3.50
N ALA A 34 -0.93 6.40 3.10
CA ALA A 34 -0.24 6.15 1.84
C ALA A 34 0.35 4.73 1.79
N MET A 35 1.01 4.28 2.86
CA MET A 35 1.54 2.91 2.96
C MET A 35 0.42 1.85 2.93
N SER A 36 -0.69 2.11 3.61
CA SER A 36 -1.85 1.21 3.60
C SER A 36 -2.50 1.11 2.23
N THR A 37 -2.55 2.21 1.48
CA THR A 37 -3.02 2.24 0.09
C THR A 37 -2.15 1.35 -0.80
N ILE A 38 -0.82 1.50 -0.71
CA ILE A 38 0.13 0.63 -1.43
C ILE A 38 -0.09 -0.84 -1.06
N ALA A 39 -0.22 -1.15 0.23
CA ALA A 39 -0.42 -2.52 0.71
C ALA A 39 -1.74 -3.14 0.20
N ALA A 40 -2.80 -2.36 0.09
CA ALA A 40 -4.09 -2.80 -0.45
C ALA A 40 -3.99 -3.17 -1.94
N GLU A 41 -3.27 -2.38 -2.73
CA GLU A 41 -3.03 -2.68 -4.15
C GLU A 41 -2.19 -3.95 -4.34
N VAL A 42 -1.11 -4.09 -3.55
CA VAL A 42 -0.27 -5.30 -3.54
C VAL A 42 -1.09 -6.53 -3.17
N LYS A 43 -2.00 -6.42 -2.20
CA LYS A 43 -2.88 -7.53 -1.79
C LYS A 43 -3.78 -7.99 -2.93
N ALA A 44 -4.40 -7.05 -3.66
CA ALA A 44 -5.26 -7.37 -4.80
C ALA A 44 -4.48 -8.03 -5.95
N LEU A 45 -3.32 -7.47 -6.31
CA LEU A 45 -2.42 -8.06 -7.31
C LEU A 45 -1.97 -9.46 -6.90
N SER A 46 -1.67 -9.67 -5.62
CA SER A 46 -1.24 -10.98 -5.12
C SER A 46 -2.36 -12.03 -5.19
N GLY A 47 -3.62 -11.64 -4.96
CA GLY A 47 -4.76 -12.53 -5.18
C GLY A 47 -4.91 -12.93 -6.65
N MET A 48 -4.68 -11.99 -7.56
CA MET A 48 -4.69 -12.26 -9.00
C MET A 48 -3.54 -13.19 -9.43
N ALA A 49 -2.32 -12.98 -8.89
CA ALA A 49 -1.16 -13.83 -9.16
C ALA A 49 -1.35 -15.27 -8.66
N ARG A 50 -2.10 -15.46 -7.56
CA ARG A 50 -2.43 -16.79 -7.02
C ARG A 50 -3.65 -17.44 -7.70
N GLY A 51 -4.29 -16.76 -8.64
CA GLY A 51 -5.50 -17.25 -9.31
C GLY A 51 -6.76 -17.26 -8.41
N GLU A 52 -6.75 -16.56 -7.28
CA GLU A 52 -7.93 -16.35 -6.43
C GLU A 52 -8.97 -15.46 -7.14
N VAL A 53 -8.47 -14.58 -8.02
CA VAL A 53 -9.24 -13.75 -8.95
C VAL A 53 -8.66 -13.97 -10.34
N GLY A 54 -9.51 -13.91 -11.37
CA GLY A 54 -9.07 -14.04 -12.76
C GLY A 54 -8.06 -12.97 -13.15
N PHE A 55 -7.07 -13.35 -13.96
CA PHE A 55 -6.05 -12.43 -14.47
C PHE A 55 -6.66 -11.41 -15.44
N ASP A 56 -6.36 -10.14 -15.20
CA ASP A 56 -6.74 -9.01 -16.05
C ASP A 56 -5.54 -8.05 -16.17
N ALA A 57 -4.93 -8.00 -17.35
CA ALA A 57 -3.75 -7.18 -17.60
C ALA A 57 -4.02 -5.67 -17.43
N ALA A 58 -5.22 -5.20 -17.75
CA ALA A 58 -5.56 -3.78 -17.58
C ALA A 58 -5.68 -3.43 -16.10
N GLU A 59 -6.25 -4.34 -15.31
CA GLU A 59 -6.32 -4.19 -13.87
C GLU A 59 -4.94 -4.27 -13.21
N VAL A 60 -4.06 -5.16 -13.67
CA VAL A 60 -2.66 -5.20 -13.22
C VAL A 60 -1.98 -3.85 -13.46
N ALA A 61 -2.05 -3.34 -14.69
CA ALA A 61 -1.43 -2.07 -15.05
C ALA A 61 -1.95 -0.92 -14.17
N ARG A 62 -3.27 -0.82 -14.00
CA ARG A 62 -3.92 0.21 -13.18
C ARG A 62 -3.43 0.18 -11.72
N ARG A 63 -3.34 -1.00 -11.12
CA ARG A 63 -2.93 -1.15 -9.71
C ARG A 63 -1.45 -0.91 -9.51
N MET A 64 -0.61 -1.39 -10.43
CA MET A 64 0.83 -1.10 -10.42
C MET A 64 1.10 0.41 -10.57
N GLN A 65 0.35 1.10 -11.42
CA GLN A 65 0.40 2.56 -11.55
C GLN A 65 -0.06 3.27 -10.27
N ALA A 66 -1.10 2.77 -9.59
CA ALA A 66 -1.54 3.32 -8.30
C ALA A 66 -0.47 3.18 -7.22
N ILE A 67 0.25 2.05 -7.19
CA ILE A 67 1.43 1.85 -6.32
C ILE A 67 2.52 2.85 -6.66
N ALA A 68 2.86 3.01 -7.96
CA ALA A 68 3.88 3.95 -8.41
C ALA A 68 3.52 5.40 -8.02
N ALA A 69 2.29 5.84 -8.26
CA ALA A 69 1.82 7.18 -7.94
C ALA A 69 1.84 7.46 -6.44
N THR A 70 1.34 6.53 -5.62
CA THR A 70 1.37 6.68 -4.15
C THR A 70 2.81 6.61 -3.63
N GLY A 71 3.64 5.74 -4.23
CA GLY A 71 5.05 5.58 -3.92
C GLY A 71 5.88 6.83 -4.18
N ALA A 72 5.55 7.59 -5.23
CA ALA A 72 6.21 8.84 -5.55
C ALA A 72 6.01 9.92 -4.48
N MET A 73 4.95 9.83 -3.68
CA MET A 73 4.68 10.76 -2.57
C MET A 73 5.50 10.44 -1.32
N VAL A 74 6.08 9.25 -1.21
CA VAL A 74 6.76 8.78 0.01
C VAL A 74 7.89 9.70 0.48
N PRO A 75 8.79 10.21 -0.36
CA PRO A 75 9.77 11.20 0.08
C PRO A 75 9.12 12.41 0.77
N VAL A 76 8.16 13.06 0.10
CA VAL A 76 7.50 14.28 0.61
C VAL A 76 6.80 14.02 1.94
N LEU A 77 6.12 12.88 2.08
CA LEU A 77 5.40 12.49 3.30
C LEU A 77 6.32 12.21 4.50
N PHE A 78 7.63 12.07 4.27
CA PHE A 78 8.64 11.82 5.30
C PHE A 78 9.69 12.94 5.38
N GLU A 79 9.51 14.05 4.66
CA GLU A 79 10.51 15.13 4.61
C GLU A 79 10.76 15.76 5.98
N ALA A 80 9.69 16.07 6.71
CA ALA A 80 9.77 16.53 8.09
C ALA A 80 9.92 15.34 9.08
N PRO A 81 10.73 15.48 10.14
CA PRO A 81 10.91 14.45 11.17
C PRO A 81 9.75 14.35 12.16
N GLU A 82 8.53 14.22 11.62
CA GLU A 82 7.29 14.09 12.37
C GLU A 82 7.18 12.68 12.99
N THR A 83 6.73 12.66 14.24
CA THR A 83 6.58 11.44 15.03
C THR A 83 5.25 11.37 15.78
N ASP A 84 4.88 10.16 16.13
CA ASP A 84 3.73 9.79 16.95
C ASP A 84 4.08 8.48 17.68
N PRO A 85 3.60 8.23 18.91
CA PRO A 85 3.85 6.96 19.61
C PRO A 85 3.44 5.70 18.83
N LYS A 86 2.56 5.81 17.84
CA LYS A 86 2.15 4.72 16.95
C LYS A 86 2.97 4.60 15.67
N SER A 87 3.90 5.53 15.43
CA SER A 87 4.77 5.50 14.25
C SER A 87 5.77 4.36 14.32
N GLU A 88 5.89 3.62 13.22
CA GLU A 88 6.93 2.61 13.02
C GLU A 88 8.15 3.15 12.27
N ALA A 89 8.11 4.40 11.82
CA ALA A 89 9.23 5.07 11.18
C ALA A 89 10.39 5.30 12.18
N VAL A 90 11.61 4.87 11.84
CA VAL A 90 12.77 5.05 12.74
C VAL A 90 13.55 6.34 12.41
N PRO A 91 14.27 6.93 13.39
CA PRO A 91 15.05 8.16 13.20
C PRO A 91 16.06 8.11 12.03
N THR A 92 16.53 6.91 11.68
CA THR A 92 17.49 6.67 10.59
C THR A 92 17.00 7.19 9.25
N ILE A 93 15.68 7.30 9.03
CA ILE A 93 15.12 7.91 7.82
C ILE A 93 15.70 9.30 7.58
N TRP A 94 15.74 10.14 8.61
CA TRP A 94 16.14 11.55 8.45
C TRP A 94 17.66 11.72 8.46
N THR A 95 18.40 10.83 9.13
CA THR A 95 19.88 10.83 9.07
C THR A 95 20.42 10.20 7.79
N SER A 96 19.62 9.41 7.08
CA SER A 96 19.97 8.76 5.81
C SER A 96 18.93 9.02 4.73
N TYR A 97 18.38 10.24 4.72
CA TYR A 97 17.28 10.62 3.85
C TYR A 97 17.55 10.42 2.35
N PRO A 98 18.75 10.72 1.81
CA PRO A 98 19.05 10.40 0.40
C PRO A 98 18.95 8.91 0.07
N GLU A 99 19.28 8.03 1.00
CA GLU A 99 19.17 6.58 0.80
C GLU A 99 17.72 6.12 0.93
N PHE A 100 16.95 6.69 1.87
CA PHE A 100 15.52 6.45 1.99
C PHE A 100 14.78 6.84 0.69
N THR A 101 15.01 8.04 0.17
CA THR A 101 14.37 8.51 -1.06
C THR A 101 14.79 7.68 -2.27
N ARG A 102 16.06 7.27 -2.37
CA ARG A 102 16.52 6.35 -3.42
C ARG A 102 15.77 5.02 -3.38
N ARG A 103 15.48 4.47 -2.20
CA ARG A 103 14.71 3.22 -2.06
C ARG A 103 13.23 3.41 -2.41
N ALA A 104 12.63 4.55 -2.06
CA ALA A 104 11.29 4.89 -2.50
C ALA A 104 11.20 4.96 -4.05
N VAL A 105 12.17 5.62 -4.70
CA VAL A 105 12.27 5.67 -6.18
C VAL A 105 12.45 4.28 -6.77
N ALA A 106 13.24 3.40 -6.16
CA ALA A 106 13.40 2.02 -6.63
C ALA A 106 12.08 1.22 -6.56
N MET A 107 11.27 1.43 -5.52
CA MET A 107 9.93 0.83 -5.43
C MET A 107 9.01 1.33 -6.53
N VAL A 108 9.03 2.64 -6.83
CA VAL A 108 8.25 3.23 -7.93
C VAL A 108 8.64 2.60 -9.27
N ALA A 109 9.94 2.51 -9.57
CA ALA A 109 10.43 1.90 -10.81
C ALA A 109 10.05 0.42 -10.91
N ALA A 110 10.08 -0.33 -9.80
CA ALA A 110 9.65 -1.73 -9.78
C ALA A 110 8.16 -1.88 -10.06
N ALA A 111 7.32 -0.98 -9.51
CA ALA A 111 5.90 -0.96 -9.78
C ALA A 111 5.61 -0.62 -11.25
N GLU A 112 6.24 0.42 -11.80
CA GLU A 112 6.12 0.79 -13.21
C GLU A 112 6.51 -0.35 -14.16
N ALA A 113 7.62 -1.05 -13.88
CA ALA A 113 8.03 -2.22 -14.64
C ALA A 113 7.00 -3.37 -14.54
N GLY A 114 6.41 -3.56 -13.37
CA GLY A 114 5.39 -4.58 -13.12
C GLY A 114 4.06 -4.35 -13.84
N ALA A 115 3.78 -3.12 -14.27
CA ALA A 115 2.55 -2.79 -15.00
C ALA A 115 2.41 -3.52 -16.33
N GLY A 116 3.52 -4.01 -16.91
CA GLY A 116 3.55 -4.75 -18.18
C GLY A 116 3.37 -6.26 -18.06
N ALA A 117 3.06 -6.80 -16.88
CA ALA A 117 2.87 -8.25 -16.73
C ALA A 117 1.70 -8.76 -17.59
N THR A 118 1.94 -9.82 -18.37
CA THR A 118 1.01 -10.35 -19.38
C THR A 118 0.24 -11.60 -18.95
N ASP A 119 0.65 -12.22 -17.84
CA ASP A 119 0.05 -13.43 -17.28
C ASP A 119 0.36 -13.55 -15.78
N PRO A 120 -0.25 -14.52 -15.06
CA PRO A 120 0.00 -14.71 -13.63
C PRO A 120 1.46 -14.97 -13.26
N VAL A 121 2.24 -15.65 -14.11
CA VAL A 121 3.66 -15.96 -13.83
C VAL A 121 4.50 -14.69 -13.91
N ALA A 122 4.28 -13.87 -14.95
CA ALA A 122 4.91 -12.56 -15.09
C ALA A 122 4.52 -11.63 -13.92
N LEU A 123 3.25 -11.66 -13.50
CA LEU A 123 2.79 -10.88 -12.35
C LEU A 123 3.45 -11.35 -11.05
N GLN A 124 3.60 -12.65 -10.84
CA GLN A 124 4.29 -13.18 -9.67
C GLN A 124 5.76 -12.76 -9.61
N ALA A 125 6.45 -12.78 -10.76
CA ALA A 125 7.82 -12.27 -10.84
C ALA A 125 7.90 -10.77 -10.54
N ALA A 126 6.99 -9.96 -11.10
CA ALA A 126 6.91 -8.53 -10.83
C ALA A 126 6.64 -8.23 -9.34
N LEU A 127 5.73 -8.96 -8.70
CA LEU A 127 5.46 -8.84 -7.27
C LEU A 127 6.67 -9.25 -6.41
N GLY A 128 7.44 -10.24 -6.85
CA GLY A 128 8.70 -10.61 -6.21
C GLY A 128 9.70 -9.46 -6.18
N ALA A 129 9.95 -8.85 -7.34
CA ALA A 129 10.84 -7.69 -7.48
C ALA A 129 10.35 -6.49 -6.68
N LEU A 130 9.05 -6.20 -6.70
CA LEU A 130 8.46 -5.15 -5.87
C LEU A 130 8.67 -5.44 -4.38
N ALA A 131 8.42 -6.67 -3.93
CA ALA A 131 8.56 -7.06 -2.53
C ALA A 131 10.02 -6.95 -2.03
N ASP A 132 11.03 -7.19 -2.89
CA ASP A 132 12.43 -6.93 -2.56
C ASP A 132 12.69 -5.46 -2.22
N THR A 133 12.07 -4.52 -2.95
CA THR A 133 12.19 -3.09 -2.65
C THR A 133 11.59 -2.75 -1.29
N CYS A 134 10.40 -3.29 -0.99
CA CYS A 134 9.72 -3.11 0.30
C CYS A 134 10.57 -3.65 1.45
N ARG A 135 11.07 -4.89 1.33
CA ARG A 135 11.95 -5.52 2.35
C ARG A 135 13.20 -4.69 2.58
N SER A 136 13.86 -4.24 1.51
CA SER A 136 15.08 -3.46 1.64
C SER A 136 14.84 -2.16 2.40
N CYS A 137 13.73 -1.45 2.13
CA CYS A 137 13.39 -0.21 2.82
C CYS A 137 13.04 -0.49 4.30
N HIS A 138 12.12 -1.42 4.55
CA HIS A 138 11.63 -1.70 5.89
C HIS A 138 12.72 -2.24 6.82
N ALA A 139 13.67 -3.03 6.31
CA ALA A 139 14.80 -3.53 7.09
C ALA A 139 15.71 -2.41 7.64
N SER A 140 15.72 -1.22 7.02
CA SER A 140 16.55 -0.08 7.42
C SER A 140 15.77 1.05 8.09
N PHE A 141 14.49 1.18 7.76
CA PHE A 141 13.72 2.41 8.00
C PHE A 141 12.39 2.21 8.72
N LYS A 142 12.00 0.96 9.00
CA LYS A 142 10.80 0.63 9.76
C LYS A 142 11.20 -0.17 11.00
N SER A 143 10.52 0.06 12.12
CA SER A 143 10.65 -0.81 13.28
C SER A 143 10.25 -2.25 12.94
N PRO A 144 10.88 -3.26 13.57
CA PRO A 144 10.56 -4.68 13.38
C PRO A 144 9.07 -5.00 13.54
#